data_AF-A0A8H6C088-F1
#
_entry.id   AF-A0A8H6C088-F1
#
_cell.length_a   1.000
_cell.length_b   1.000
_cell.length_c   1.000
_cell.angle_alpha   90.00
_cell.angle_beta   90.00
_cell.angle_gamma   90.00
#
_symmetry.space_group_name_H-M   'P 1'
#
loop_
_entity.id
_entity.type
_entity.pdbx_description
1 polymer ?
#
loop_
_entity_poly.entity_id
_entity_poly.type
_entity_poly.pdbx_seq_one_letter_code
_entity_poly.pdbx_strand_id
1 'polypeptide(L)'
;MFGVGKSGTFKPKYGKNNSSSTSFLPLPATFHQINRKKRLPLILIVLFIIWYIFFNSFLSPFSYLFSKSISKIHYPRAHPLTSTQLIETSSKYIYPPIEHAPLLKQLTTRKLFIEHTYKENGIDKTGIKSLNFLDDPHENLQKAKEKEENDNSPLNAAKNYFKNQDKIVFKPKSGSSSSSSSKYPELVIVTAVDFNKYSLDGLTKIVQNRVDYAHLQNYGVYVRWSEEFLPILNNFQYLEDKERAKWIRVYCMKAAMFAFPKTKWFWYLDENGLIMNMNINIHDYMLKPEILNSIMLRDLPLIPPDGIIKTYKNARADSIRFILTQSNQKIETNSFLMKNDYIGKSMIDIWGDNLFFQYPNFPYGPDSALTHILQWHPFILSKTTIVPIKTIAASHKFKDNGLPGNSIYEDGDFVAQWSDCNNPSECENILNIYYNKLKKTPKS
;
A
#
# COMPACT_ATOMS: atom_id res chain seq x y z
N MET A 1 32.88 56.58 4.93
CA MET A 1 34.11 57.20 5.43
C MET A 1 35.12 56.11 5.69
N PHE A 2 36.28 56.22 5.03
CA PHE A 2 37.61 55.68 5.34
C PHE A 2 37.75 54.19 5.74
N GLY A 3 38.59 53.38 5.11
CA GLY A 3 39.57 53.65 4.07
C GLY A 3 40.53 52.46 3.97
N VAL A 4 40.74 52.02 2.73
CA VAL A 4 42.01 51.63 2.09
C VAL A 4 42.93 50.72 2.91
N GLY A 5 43.12 49.44 2.56
CA GLY A 5 43.74 48.95 1.32
C GLY A 5 45.17 48.48 1.65
N LYS A 6 45.80 47.46 1.05
CA LYS A 6 45.58 46.73 -0.19
C LYS A 6 46.25 45.35 -0.05
N SER A 7 45.71 44.34 -0.73
CA SER A 7 46.45 43.17 -1.23
C SER A 7 47.03 42.20 -0.19
N GLY A 8 46.17 41.47 0.51
CA GLY A 8 46.52 40.19 1.13
C GLY A 8 46.41 39.04 0.13
N THR A 9 47.39 38.86 -0.75
CA THR A 9 47.63 37.58 -1.44
C THR A 9 49.13 37.26 -1.49
N PHE A 10 49.42 36.11 -0.89
CA PHE A 10 50.63 35.29 -0.75
C PHE A 10 51.89 35.58 -1.58
N LYS A 11 53.05 35.55 -0.89
CA LYS A 11 54.17 34.60 -1.12
C LYS A 11 55.29 34.77 -0.06
N PRO A 12 55.68 33.72 0.69
CA PRO A 12 56.91 33.77 1.49
C PRO A 12 58.17 33.57 0.62
N LYS A 13 59.13 34.47 0.85
CA LYS A 13 60.53 34.42 0.37
C LYS A 13 61.30 33.31 1.09
N TYR A 14 61.58 32.21 0.40
CA TYR A 14 62.74 31.34 0.63
C TYR A 14 63.05 30.64 -0.69
N GLY A 15 64.26 30.59 -1.23
CA GLY A 15 65.57 31.07 -0.81
C GLY A 15 66.57 30.39 -1.75
N LYS A 16 67.28 31.18 -2.56
CA LYS A 16 68.42 30.71 -3.36
C LYS A 16 69.62 30.54 -2.41
N ASN A 17 70.21 29.34 -2.45
CA ASN A 17 71.61 28.98 -2.24
C ASN A 17 72.48 29.87 -1.32
N ASN A 18 72.83 29.37 -0.13
CA ASN A 18 74.20 28.92 0.14
C ASN A 18 74.37 28.26 1.52
N SER A 19 75.43 27.46 1.57
CA SER A 19 75.95 26.51 2.55
C SER A 19 75.96 26.93 4.03
N SER A 20 75.90 25.88 4.87
CA SER A 20 76.14 25.84 6.32
C SER A 20 75.06 26.42 7.23
N SER A 21 73.96 25.70 7.41
CA SER A 21 73.38 25.39 8.72
C SER A 21 72.18 24.45 8.54
N THR A 22 72.20 23.39 9.33
CA THR A 22 71.30 22.23 9.29
C THR A 22 69.87 22.61 9.69
N SER A 23 68.96 22.67 8.72
CA SER A 23 67.52 22.69 8.97
C SER A 23 67.01 21.26 9.17
N PHE A 24 66.46 21.05 10.36
CA PHE A 24 65.77 19.84 10.81
C PHE A 24 64.39 19.77 10.17
N LEU A 25 64.28 19.15 9.00
CA LEU A 25 63.04 18.52 8.53
C LEU A 25 63.41 17.24 7.75
N PRO A 26 62.88 16.07 8.15
CA PRO A 26 63.21 14.82 7.48
C PRO A 26 62.58 14.77 6.09
N LEU A 27 63.41 14.47 5.09
CA LEU A 27 62.98 14.18 3.72
C LEU A 27 61.99 13.00 3.71
N PRO A 28 61.01 12.99 2.77
CA PRO A 28 60.08 11.89 2.63
C PRO A 28 60.84 10.61 2.31
N ALA A 29 60.54 9.55 3.07
CA ALA A 29 61.17 8.25 2.95
C ALA A 29 61.03 7.68 1.53
N THR A 30 62.06 7.84 0.72
CA THR A 30 62.24 7.08 -0.51
C THR A 30 62.57 5.63 -0.14
N PHE A 31 61.65 4.72 -0.47
CA PHE A 31 61.74 3.27 -0.24
C PHE A 31 62.82 2.61 -1.12
N HIS A 32 64.10 2.92 -0.89
CA HIS A 32 65.22 2.29 -1.59
C HIS A 32 66.22 1.55 -0.70
N GLN A 33 65.85 1.26 0.55
CA GLN A 33 66.60 0.34 1.41
C GLN A 33 65.70 -0.62 2.21
N ILE A 34 64.73 -1.27 1.56
CA ILE A 34 64.22 -2.54 2.09
C ILE A 34 64.99 -3.66 1.41
N ASN A 35 66.23 -3.86 1.82
CA ASN A 35 66.92 -5.11 1.55
C ASN A 35 67.01 -5.92 2.84
N ARG A 36 66.38 -7.11 2.80
CA ARG A 36 66.59 -8.25 3.69
C ARG A 36 66.18 -8.11 5.16
N LYS A 37 64.87 -8.12 5.39
CA LYS A 37 64.32 -9.06 6.39
C LYS A 37 63.57 -10.15 5.64
N LYS A 38 64.24 -11.27 5.34
CA LYS A 38 63.68 -12.45 4.63
C LYS A 38 62.40 -13.01 5.28
N ARG A 39 62.02 -12.56 6.48
CA ARG A 39 60.82 -12.98 7.21
C ARG A 39 59.69 -11.93 7.28
N LEU A 40 59.90 -10.70 6.81
CA LEU A 40 58.87 -9.65 6.86
C LEU A 40 57.61 -9.96 6.02
N PRO A 41 57.70 -10.47 4.78
CA PRO A 41 56.50 -10.89 4.04
C PRO A 41 55.81 -12.07 4.75
N LEU A 42 56.58 -12.95 5.38
CA LEU A 42 56.05 -14.10 6.11
C LEU A 42 55.32 -13.68 7.40
N ILE A 43 55.81 -12.66 8.11
CA ILE A 43 55.13 -12.07 9.27
C ILE A 43 53.82 -11.39 8.85
N LEU A 44 53.82 -10.66 7.72
CA LEU A 44 52.61 -10.03 7.20
C LEU A 44 51.57 -11.08 6.76
N ILE A 45 52.01 -12.18 6.13
CA ILE A 45 51.14 -13.31 5.79
C ILE A 45 50.57 -13.96 7.05
N VAL A 46 51.39 -14.19 8.09
CA VAL A 46 50.92 -14.75 9.36
C VAL A 46 49.93 -13.82 10.07
N LEU A 47 50.19 -12.51 10.10
CA LEU A 47 49.25 -11.54 10.66
C LEU A 47 47.95 -11.47 9.86
N PHE A 48 48.03 -11.57 8.52
CA PHE A 48 46.85 -11.63 7.67
C PHE A 48 46.05 -12.91 7.90
N ILE A 49 46.73 -14.06 8.08
CA ILE A 49 46.10 -15.34 8.43
C ILE A 49 45.46 -15.26 9.82
N ILE A 50 46.13 -14.68 10.82
CA ILE A 50 45.57 -14.49 12.16
C ILE A 50 44.34 -13.57 12.09
N TRP A 51 44.44 -12.43 11.40
CA TRP A 51 43.31 -11.52 11.20
C TRP A 51 42.16 -12.21 10.47
N TYR A 52 42.45 -12.99 9.42
CA TYR A 52 41.47 -13.77 8.68
C TYR A 52 40.83 -14.87 9.54
N ILE A 53 41.58 -15.58 10.39
CA ILE A 53 41.02 -16.60 11.29
C ILE A 53 40.17 -15.96 12.39
N PHE A 54 40.57 -14.82 12.95
CA PHE A 54 39.84 -14.19 14.06
C PHE A 54 38.65 -13.35 13.61
N PHE A 55 38.72 -12.69 12.45
CA PHE A 55 37.70 -11.75 11.97
C PHE A 55 36.87 -12.26 10.78
N ASN A 56 37.27 -13.34 10.10
CA ASN A 56 36.40 -13.97 9.12
C ASN A 56 35.45 -14.96 9.82
N SER A 57 34.16 -14.61 9.84
CA SER A 57 33.11 -15.35 10.55
C SER A 57 32.96 -16.81 10.11
N PHE A 58 33.53 -17.20 8.97
CA PHE A 58 33.49 -18.57 8.43
C PHE A 58 34.54 -19.53 9.00
N LEU A 59 35.66 -19.03 9.55
CA LEU A 59 36.80 -19.85 9.99
C LEU A 59 37.21 -19.66 11.45
N SER A 60 36.61 -18.71 12.15
CA SER A 60 36.87 -18.46 13.57
C SER A 60 36.22 -19.54 14.45
N PRO A 61 36.97 -20.36 15.21
CA PRO A 61 36.38 -21.26 16.20
C PRO A 61 35.71 -20.50 17.36
N PHE A 62 36.01 -19.20 17.52
CA PHE A 62 35.38 -18.32 18.51
C PHE A 62 34.02 -17.76 18.06
N SER A 63 33.72 -17.77 16.75
CA SER A 63 32.41 -17.34 16.25
C SER A 63 31.26 -18.19 16.79
N TYR A 64 31.50 -19.49 17.05
CA TYR A 64 30.56 -20.38 17.72
C TYR A 64 30.44 -20.11 19.22
N LEU A 65 31.55 -19.81 19.90
CA LEU A 65 31.58 -19.53 21.34
C LEU A 65 30.87 -18.20 21.71
N PHE A 66 30.88 -17.22 20.80
CA PHE A 66 30.18 -15.95 20.96
C PHE A 66 28.88 -15.85 20.14
N SER A 67 28.49 -16.93 19.44
CA SER A 67 27.12 -17.06 18.95
C SER A 67 26.23 -17.28 20.17
N LYS A 68 25.87 -16.18 20.84
CA LYS A 68 24.67 -16.16 21.64
C LYS A 68 23.60 -16.70 20.71
N SER A 69 23.02 -17.85 21.08
CA SER A 69 21.79 -18.34 20.48
C SER A 69 20.84 -17.16 20.47
N ILE A 70 20.73 -16.47 19.33
CA ILE A 70 19.66 -15.53 19.08
C ILE A 70 18.45 -16.45 19.13
N SER A 71 17.78 -16.47 20.29
CA SER A 71 16.50 -17.13 20.44
C SER A 71 15.69 -16.71 19.22
N LYS A 72 15.27 -17.69 18.41
CA LYS A 72 14.47 -17.40 17.21
C LYS A 72 13.30 -16.55 17.69
N ILE A 73 13.30 -15.26 17.35
CA ILE A 73 12.25 -14.34 17.75
C ILE A 73 10.96 -14.91 17.17
N HIS A 74 10.10 -15.43 18.04
CA HIS A 74 8.83 -16.00 17.62
C HIS A 74 7.84 -14.86 17.48
N TYR A 75 7.64 -14.39 16.26
CA TYR A 75 6.59 -13.44 15.96
C TYR A 75 5.22 -14.13 16.06
N PRO A 76 4.18 -13.45 16.55
CA PRO A 76 2.83 -13.98 16.55
C PRO A 76 2.41 -14.31 15.11
N ARG A 77 1.52 -15.30 14.96
CA ARG A 77 0.95 -15.62 13.66
C ARG A 77 0.14 -14.43 13.16
N ALA A 78 0.25 -14.14 11.87
CA ALA A 78 -0.59 -13.13 11.22
C ALA A 78 -2.06 -13.54 11.35
N HIS A 79 -2.91 -12.59 11.67
CA HIS A 79 -4.33 -12.78 11.92
C HIS A 79 -5.13 -11.62 11.28
N PRO A 80 -6.42 -11.82 11.00
CA PRO A 80 -7.28 -10.74 10.54
C PRO A 80 -7.48 -9.72 11.65
N LEU A 81 -8.11 -8.60 11.31
CA LEU A 81 -8.20 -7.44 12.18
C LEU A 81 -8.89 -7.75 13.53
N THR A 82 -9.97 -8.54 13.50
CA THR A 82 -10.89 -8.62 14.64
C THR A 82 -10.97 -10.00 15.27
N SER A 83 -10.26 -10.99 14.72
CA SER A 83 -10.23 -12.36 15.24
C SER A 83 -8.88 -13.03 14.99
N THR A 84 -8.60 -14.11 15.71
CA THR A 84 -7.47 -15.02 15.44
C THR A 84 -7.87 -16.22 14.59
N GLN A 85 -9.17 -16.43 14.37
CA GLN A 85 -9.73 -17.52 13.59
C GLN A 85 -9.78 -17.18 12.10
N LEU A 86 -9.70 -18.21 11.26
CA LEU A 86 -9.71 -18.09 9.81
C LEU A 86 -10.79 -18.98 9.21
N ILE A 87 -11.46 -18.48 8.19
CA ILE A 87 -12.42 -19.23 7.36
C ILE A 87 -11.78 -19.37 5.98
N GLU A 88 -11.33 -20.57 5.65
CA GLU A 88 -10.68 -20.84 4.37
C GLU A 88 -11.73 -21.01 3.26
N THR A 89 -11.54 -20.31 2.14
CA THR A 89 -12.35 -20.50 0.93
C THR A 89 -11.48 -20.81 -0.27
N SER A 90 -11.99 -21.66 -1.17
CA SER A 90 -11.35 -21.94 -2.46
C SER A 90 -11.82 -21.03 -3.59
N SER A 91 -12.79 -20.15 -3.32
CA SER A 91 -13.23 -19.13 -4.26
C SER A 91 -12.23 -17.97 -4.26
N LYS A 92 -11.72 -17.61 -5.44
CA LYS A 92 -10.92 -16.38 -5.62
C LYS A 92 -11.77 -15.11 -5.63
N TYR A 93 -13.09 -15.25 -5.53
CA TYR A 93 -14.04 -14.16 -5.36
C TYR A 93 -14.50 -14.14 -3.91
N ILE A 94 -13.99 -13.17 -3.16
CA ILE A 94 -14.36 -12.89 -1.77
C ILE A 94 -15.05 -11.53 -1.77
N TYR A 95 -16.36 -11.54 -1.60
CA TYR A 95 -17.18 -10.33 -1.49
C TYR A 95 -18.35 -10.62 -0.55
N PRO A 96 -18.90 -9.61 0.15
CA PRO A 96 -20.03 -9.85 1.01
C PRO A 96 -21.31 -10.05 0.19
N PRO A 97 -22.32 -10.77 0.73
CA PRO A 97 -23.66 -10.90 0.19
C PRO A 97 -24.28 -9.51 0.18
N ILE A 98 -24.41 -8.95 -1.02
CA ILE A 98 -24.87 -7.59 -1.22
C ILE A 98 -26.35 -7.46 -0.87
N GLU A 99 -27.10 -8.56 -0.97
CA GLU A 99 -28.48 -8.71 -0.50
C GLU A 99 -28.66 -8.43 0.99
N HIS A 100 -27.60 -8.50 1.80
CA HIS A 100 -27.67 -8.16 3.23
C HIS A 100 -27.68 -6.64 3.48
N ALA A 101 -27.36 -5.79 2.49
CA ALA A 101 -27.26 -4.35 2.70
C ALA A 101 -28.51 -3.70 3.35
N PRO A 102 -29.76 -4.00 2.95
CA PRO A 102 -30.95 -3.46 3.62
C PRO A 102 -31.08 -3.91 5.07
N LEU A 103 -30.71 -5.17 5.37
CA LEU A 103 -30.73 -5.72 6.73
C LEU A 103 -29.67 -5.05 7.61
N LEU A 104 -28.48 -4.80 7.06
CA LEU A 104 -27.40 -4.08 7.75
C LEU A 104 -27.78 -2.63 8.06
N LYS A 105 -28.46 -1.94 7.14
CA LYS A 105 -29.04 -0.61 7.39
C LYS A 105 -30.04 -0.63 8.54
N GLN A 106 -30.92 -1.63 8.58
CA GLN A 106 -31.91 -1.80 9.65
C GLN A 106 -31.26 -2.08 11.01
N LEU A 107 -30.17 -2.87 11.03
CA LEU A 107 -29.43 -3.13 12.27
C LEU A 107 -28.78 -1.85 12.81
N THR A 108 -28.43 -0.91 11.94
CA THR A 108 -27.63 0.29 12.25
C THR A 108 -26.22 -0.05 12.72
N THR A 109 -25.29 0.89 12.63
CA THR A 109 -23.90 0.69 13.07
C THR A 109 -23.81 0.28 14.55
N ARG A 110 -24.69 0.78 15.42
CA ARG A 110 -24.67 0.47 16.86
C ARG A 110 -24.89 -1.01 17.20
N LYS A 111 -25.63 -1.76 16.38
CA LYS A 111 -25.84 -3.22 16.63
C LYS A 111 -24.79 -4.10 15.97
N LEU A 112 -23.95 -3.52 15.10
CA LEU A 112 -22.88 -4.20 14.39
C LEU A 112 -21.56 -4.18 15.18
N PHE A 113 -21.50 -3.43 16.28
CA PHE A 113 -20.31 -3.28 17.10
C PHE A 113 -20.61 -3.26 18.59
N ILE A 114 -19.56 -3.35 19.40
CA ILE A 114 -19.57 -3.22 20.84
C ILE A 114 -18.98 -1.86 21.21
N GLU A 115 -19.74 -1.06 21.94
CA GLU A 115 -19.20 0.16 22.55
C GLU A 115 -18.50 -0.20 23.87
N HIS A 116 -17.32 0.39 24.09
CA HIS A 116 -16.59 0.23 25.34
C HIS A 116 -15.98 1.58 25.75
N THR A 117 -15.80 1.77 27.05
CA THR A 117 -15.09 2.93 27.59
C THR A 117 -13.64 2.56 27.88
N TYR A 118 -12.72 3.47 27.56
CA TYR A 118 -11.30 3.32 27.85
C TYR A 118 -10.70 4.65 28.27
N LYS A 119 -9.62 4.62 29.06
CA LYS A 119 -8.91 5.83 29.51
C LYS A 119 -7.73 6.11 28.60
N GLU A 120 -7.69 7.32 28.05
CA GLU A 120 -6.56 7.83 27.30
C GLU A 120 -6.13 9.18 27.89
N ASN A 121 -4.89 9.25 28.39
CA ASN A 121 -4.37 10.44 29.09
C ASN A 121 -5.26 10.91 30.26
N GLY A 122 -5.88 9.97 30.98
CA GLY A 122 -6.76 10.24 32.12
C GLY A 122 -8.17 10.69 31.74
N ILE A 123 -8.49 10.80 30.45
CA ILE A 123 -9.81 11.16 29.95
C ILE A 123 -10.54 9.87 29.54
N ASP A 124 -11.77 9.71 30.02
CA ASP A 124 -12.65 8.63 29.59
C ASP A 124 -13.10 8.89 28.13
N LYS A 125 -12.78 7.96 27.25
CA LYS A 125 -13.21 7.95 25.85
C LYS A 125 -14.07 6.73 25.58
N THR A 126 -15.02 6.88 24.67
CA THR A 126 -15.80 5.77 24.12
C THR A 126 -15.15 5.28 22.84
N GLY A 127 -15.11 3.97 22.68
CA GLY A 127 -14.56 3.30 21.52
C GLY A 127 -15.40 2.12 21.07
N ILE A 128 -15.04 1.57 19.93
CA ILE A 128 -15.82 0.58 19.20
C ILE A 128 -14.95 -0.66 19.00
N LYS A 129 -15.52 -1.84 19.27
CA LYS A 129 -14.91 -3.13 18.98
C LYS A 129 -15.82 -3.96 18.09
N SER A 130 -15.20 -4.82 17.29
CA SER A 130 -15.93 -5.85 16.56
C SER A 130 -16.65 -6.79 17.52
N LEU A 131 -17.79 -7.33 17.06
CA LEU A 131 -18.54 -8.37 17.78
C LEU A 131 -17.73 -9.66 17.96
N ASN A 132 -16.67 -9.89 17.17
CA ASN A 132 -15.77 -11.03 17.34
C ASN A 132 -15.06 -11.05 18.70
N PHE A 133 -15.03 -9.92 19.42
CA PHE A 133 -14.52 -9.88 20.79
C PHE A 133 -15.36 -10.73 21.78
N LEU A 134 -16.62 -11.01 21.45
CA LEU A 134 -17.53 -11.84 22.26
C LEU A 134 -17.61 -13.29 21.78
N ASP A 135 -16.77 -13.67 20.80
CA ASP A 135 -16.78 -15.02 20.27
C ASP A 135 -16.23 -16.01 21.29
N ASP A 136 -16.78 -17.23 21.27
CA ASP A 136 -16.24 -18.34 22.04
C ASP A 136 -14.83 -18.70 21.53
N PRO A 137 -13.85 -18.90 22.42
CA PRO A 137 -12.51 -19.36 22.03
C PRO A 137 -12.53 -20.69 21.25
N HIS A 138 -13.51 -21.55 21.49
CA HIS A 138 -13.72 -22.81 20.80
C HIS A 138 -14.52 -22.63 19.51
N GLU A 139 -13.82 -22.73 18.37
CA GLU A 139 -14.37 -22.52 17.03
C GLU A 139 -15.64 -23.34 16.72
N ASN A 140 -15.69 -24.60 17.15
CA ASN A 140 -16.84 -25.47 16.88
C ASN A 140 -18.10 -25.02 17.63
N LEU A 141 -17.96 -24.56 18.87
CA LEU A 141 -19.07 -24.05 19.66
C LEU A 141 -19.57 -22.73 19.08
N GLN A 142 -18.65 -21.84 18.72
CA GLN A 142 -18.97 -20.57 18.09
C GLN A 142 -19.74 -20.77 16.77
N LYS A 143 -19.29 -21.70 15.92
CA LYS A 143 -19.98 -22.04 14.66
C LYS A 143 -21.37 -22.61 14.89
N ALA A 144 -21.56 -23.48 15.89
CA ALA A 144 -22.86 -24.05 16.20
C ALA A 144 -23.85 -22.96 16.68
N LYS A 145 -23.39 -22.08 17.57
CA LYS A 145 -24.16 -20.92 18.06
C LYS A 145 -24.57 -19.99 16.92
N GLU A 146 -23.63 -19.59 16.08
CA GLU A 146 -23.94 -18.72 14.94
C GLU A 146 -24.90 -19.38 13.95
N LYS A 147 -24.78 -20.68 13.73
CA LYS A 147 -25.71 -21.42 12.88
C LYS A 147 -27.13 -21.34 13.42
N GLU A 148 -27.33 -21.62 14.72
CA GLU A 148 -28.64 -21.50 15.37
C GLU A 148 -29.19 -20.07 15.28
N GLU A 149 -28.36 -19.05 15.55
CA GLU A 149 -28.75 -17.64 15.42
C GLU A 149 -29.18 -17.28 13.99
N ASN A 150 -28.45 -17.78 12.99
CA ASN A 150 -28.72 -17.54 11.58
C ASN A 150 -30.02 -18.21 11.13
N ASP A 151 -30.28 -19.44 11.59
CA ASP A 151 -31.52 -20.19 11.29
C ASP A 151 -32.74 -19.51 11.92
N ASN A 152 -32.56 -18.82 13.07
CA ASN A 152 -33.62 -18.11 13.77
C ASN A 152 -34.04 -16.78 13.09
N SER A 153 -33.13 -16.05 12.46
CA SER A 153 -33.46 -14.75 11.85
C SER A 153 -32.50 -14.33 10.73
N PRO A 154 -33.02 -13.83 9.59
CA PRO A 154 -32.20 -13.22 8.53
C PRO A 154 -31.34 -12.04 9.02
N LEU A 155 -31.81 -11.28 10.03
CA LEU A 155 -31.04 -10.18 10.62
C LEU A 155 -29.80 -10.68 11.35
N ASN A 156 -29.93 -11.79 12.09
CA ASN A 156 -28.80 -12.42 12.75
C ASN A 156 -27.83 -13.02 11.73
N ALA A 157 -28.36 -13.64 10.67
CA ALA A 157 -27.54 -14.12 9.55
C ALA A 157 -26.72 -12.99 8.91
N ALA A 158 -27.35 -11.85 8.62
CA ALA A 158 -26.67 -10.67 8.09
C ALA A 158 -25.61 -10.12 9.06
N LYS A 159 -25.94 -10.02 10.35
CA LYS A 159 -25.04 -9.57 11.42
C LYS A 159 -23.81 -10.49 11.56
N ASN A 160 -24.02 -11.80 11.63
CA ASN A 160 -22.95 -12.78 11.79
C ASN A 160 -22.08 -12.86 10.55
N TYR A 161 -22.67 -12.75 9.35
CA TYR A 161 -21.89 -12.66 8.12
C TYR A 161 -21.01 -11.40 8.10
N PHE A 162 -21.59 -10.23 8.40
CA PHE A 162 -20.84 -8.97 8.49
C PHE A 162 -19.65 -9.09 9.45
N LYS A 163 -19.89 -9.65 10.63
CA LYS A 163 -18.85 -9.88 11.65
C LYS A 163 -17.73 -10.81 11.17
N ASN A 164 -18.08 -11.88 10.45
CA ASN A 164 -17.13 -12.95 10.09
C ASN A 164 -16.40 -12.73 8.77
N GLN A 165 -16.76 -11.71 7.99
CA GLN A 165 -16.16 -11.45 6.69
C GLN A 165 -14.64 -11.20 6.78
N ASP A 166 -14.14 -10.68 7.91
CA ASP A 166 -12.71 -10.51 8.16
C ASP A 166 -11.90 -11.80 8.27
N LYS A 167 -12.56 -12.89 8.65
CA LYS A 167 -11.95 -14.21 8.81
C LYS A 167 -11.71 -14.90 7.46
N ILE A 168 -12.38 -14.46 6.39
CA ILE A 168 -12.35 -15.18 5.11
C ILE A 168 -11.02 -14.97 4.38
N VAL A 169 -10.32 -16.08 4.12
CA VAL A 169 -9.02 -16.10 3.41
C VAL A 169 -9.03 -17.10 2.26
N PHE A 170 -8.35 -16.75 1.16
CA PHE A 170 -8.27 -17.62 0.00
C PHE A 170 -7.22 -18.71 0.20
N LYS A 171 -7.62 -19.96 -0.02
CA LYS A 171 -6.74 -21.12 -0.07
C LYS A 171 -7.09 -22.00 -1.28
N PRO A 172 -6.20 -22.11 -2.27
CA PRO A 172 -6.46 -22.93 -3.44
C PRO A 172 -6.55 -24.42 -3.06
N LYS A 173 -7.41 -25.18 -3.74
CA LYS A 173 -7.56 -26.63 -3.49
C LYS A 173 -6.23 -27.36 -3.78
N SER A 174 -5.74 -28.11 -2.79
CA SER A 174 -4.59 -29.02 -2.94
C SER A 174 -5.02 -30.27 -3.71
N GLY A 175 -4.79 -30.29 -5.03
CA GLY A 175 -5.22 -31.42 -5.88
C GLY A 175 -4.52 -31.62 -7.22
N SER A 176 -3.44 -30.89 -7.55
CA SER A 176 -2.58 -31.27 -8.68
C SER A 176 -1.20 -30.63 -8.57
N SER A 177 -0.21 -31.40 -9.01
CA SER A 177 1.24 -31.26 -8.86
C SER A 177 1.86 -30.15 -9.72
N SER A 178 1.72 -28.89 -9.31
CA SER A 178 2.64 -27.82 -9.72
C SER A 178 2.74 -26.75 -8.63
N SER A 179 3.89 -26.10 -8.56
CA SER A 179 4.34 -25.16 -7.53
C SER A 179 3.22 -24.32 -6.90
N SER A 180 3.18 -24.25 -5.56
CA SER A 180 2.19 -23.57 -4.72
C SER A 180 1.88 -22.09 -5.06
N SER A 181 2.68 -21.43 -5.92
CA SER A 181 2.47 -20.06 -6.41
C SER A 181 1.58 -19.96 -7.65
N SER A 182 1.40 -21.01 -8.46
CA SER A 182 0.66 -20.91 -9.74
C SER A 182 -0.86 -20.90 -9.61
N LYS A 183 -1.40 -21.17 -8.41
CA LYS A 183 -2.85 -21.26 -8.16
C LYS A 183 -3.46 -19.99 -7.56
N TYR A 184 -2.64 -19.05 -7.13
CA TYR A 184 -3.13 -17.74 -6.71
C TYR A 184 -3.40 -16.88 -7.95
N PRO A 185 -4.47 -16.08 -7.96
CA PRO A 185 -4.66 -15.11 -9.03
C PRO A 185 -3.45 -14.16 -9.06
N GLU A 186 -2.95 -13.82 -10.25
CA GLU A 186 -1.80 -12.93 -10.35
C GLU A 186 -2.14 -11.52 -9.86
N LEU A 187 -3.39 -11.11 -10.05
CA LEU A 187 -3.96 -9.84 -9.60
C LEU A 187 -5.28 -10.06 -8.86
N VAL A 188 -5.49 -9.29 -7.79
CA VAL A 188 -6.77 -9.20 -7.07
C VAL A 188 -7.27 -7.76 -7.12
N ILE A 189 -8.54 -7.59 -7.49
CA ILE A 189 -9.23 -6.31 -7.47
C ILE A 189 -9.80 -6.10 -6.07
N VAL A 190 -9.54 -4.93 -5.50
CA VAL A 190 -9.90 -4.58 -4.13
C VAL A 190 -10.86 -3.41 -4.14
N THR A 191 -12.00 -3.54 -3.48
CA THR A 191 -12.99 -2.46 -3.35
C THR A 191 -13.59 -2.48 -1.95
N ALA A 192 -13.67 -1.31 -1.31
CA ALA A 192 -14.51 -1.13 -0.14
C ALA A 192 -15.85 -0.54 -0.61
N VAL A 193 -16.97 -1.12 -0.17
CA VAL A 193 -18.32 -0.65 -0.51
C VAL A 193 -19.03 -0.18 0.75
N ASP A 194 -19.69 0.97 0.67
CA ASP A 194 -20.47 1.54 1.78
C ASP A 194 -21.95 1.21 1.56
N PHE A 195 -22.52 0.39 2.45
CA PHE A 195 -23.92 0.02 2.28
C PHE A 195 -24.85 1.22 2.49
N ASN A 196 -24.48 2.23 3.28
CA ASN A 196 -25.28 3.43 3.50
C ASN A 196 -25.25 4.39 2.31
N LYS A 197 -24.19 4.38 1.50
CA LYS A 197 -24.01 5.30 0.37
C LYS A 197 -24.73 4.90 -0.91
N TYR A 198 -24.77 3.61 -1.27
CA TYR A 198 -25.44 3.14 -2.47
C TYR A 198 -26.71 2.35 -2.15
N SER A 199 -27.68 2.34 -3.07
CA SER A 199 -28.79 1.40 -3.01
C SER A 199 -28.32 -0.05 -3.22
N LEU A 200 -29.19 -1.03 -2.92
CA LEU A 200 -28.92 -2.43 -3.19
C LEU A 200 -28.57 -2.68 -4.67
N ASP A 201 -29.30 -2.02 -5.58
CA ASP A 201 -29.07 -2.11 -7.02
C ASP A 201 -27.73 -1.46 -7.41
N GLY A 202 -27.41 -0.29 -6.85
CA GLY A 202 -26.11 0.37 -7.04
C GLY A 202 -24.93 -0.51 -6.60
N LEU A 203 -25.00 -1.06 -5.37
CA LEU A 203 -23.99 -1.99 -4.84
C LEU A 203 -23.85 -3.23 -5.72
N THR A 204 -24.97 -3.79 -6.19
CA THR A 204 -24.97 -4.95 -7.08
C THR A 204 -24.25 -4.63 -8.39
N LYS A 205 -24.52 -3.48 -9.01
CA LYS A 205 -23.84 -3.04 -10.24
C LYS A 205 -22.33 -2.90 -10.04
N ILE A 206 -21.90 -2.29 -8.94
CA ILE A 206 -20.48 -2.08 -8.63
C ILE A 206 -19.77 -3.42 -8.44
N VAL A 207 -20.30 -4.29 -7.57
CA VAL A 207 -19.64 -5.57 -7.26
C VAL A 207 -19.69 -6.51 -8.46
N GLN A 208 -20.82 -6.59 -9.17
CA GLN A 208 -20.92 -7.39 -10.39
C GLN A 208 -19.92 -6.93 -11.46
N ASN A 209 -19.72 -5.63 -11.62
CA ASN A 209 -18.70 -5.10 -12.54
C ASN A 209 -17.29 -5.62 -12.21
N ARG A 210 -16.91 -5.68 -10.93
CA ARG A 210 -15.61 -6.25 -10.51
C ARG A 210 -15.54 -7.75 -10.78
N VAL A 211 -16.60 -8.48 -10.47
CA VAL A 211 -16.70 -9.93 -10.67
C VAL A 211 -16.63 -10.28 -12.15
N ASP A 212 -17.40 -9.59 -13.01
CA ASP A 212 -17.42 -9.81 -14.45
C ASP A 212 -16.03 -9.60 -15.06
N TYR A 213 -15.38 -8.47 -14.75
CA TYR A 213 -14.05 -8.18 -15.24
C TYR A 213 -13.02 -9.20 -14.73
N ALA A 214 -13.04 -9.53 -13.44
CA ALA A 214 -12.12 -10.50 -12.87
C ALA A 214 -12.35 -11.92 -13.42
N HIS A 215 -13.59 -12.26 -13.76
CA HIS A 215 -13.90 -13.51 -14.45
C HIS A 215 -13.30 -13.53 -15.85
N LEU A 216 -13.52 -12.48 -16.65
CA LEU A 216 -12.98 -12.37 -18.01
C LEU A 216 -11.44 -12.40 -18.05
N GLN A 217 -10.78 -11.71 -17.10
CA GLN A 217 -9.31 -11.60 -17.06
C GLN A 217 -8.63 -12.64 -16.16
N ASN A 218 -9.37 -13.59 -15.60
CA ASN A 218 -8.89 -14.59 -14.65
C ASN A 218 -8.19 -13.99 -13.39
N TYR A 219 -8.70 -12.88 -12.88
CA TYR A 219 -8.27 -12.26 -11.62
C TYR A 219 -9.10 -12.72 -10.42
N GLY A 220 -8.68 -12.33 -9.23
CA GLY A 220 -9.46 -12.47 -7.99
C GLY A 220 -10.19 -11.18 -7.64
N VAL A 221 -11.16 -11.28 -6.73
CA VAL A 221 -11.93 -10.14 -6.21
C VAL A 221 -11.91 -10.19 -4.69
N TYR A 222 -11.68 -9.03 -4.08
CA TYR A 222 -11.81 -8.81 -2.65
C TYR A 222 -12.65 -7.56 -2.39
N VAL A 223 -13.87 -7.76 -1.92
CA VAL A 223 -14.78 -6.67 -1.53
C VAL A 223 -15.09 -6.79 -0.04
N ARG A 224 -15.17 -5.65 0.63
CA ARG A 224 -15.53 -5.53 2.06
C ARG A 224 -16.46 -4.36 2.29
N TRP A 225 -17.27 -4.45 3.34
CA TRP A 225 -18.04 -3.30 3.78
C TRP A 225 -17.10 -2.27 4.41
N SER A 226 -17.27 -1.01 4.04
CA SER A 226 -16.49 0.10 4.59
C SER A 226 -16.62 0.19 6.12
N GLU A 227 -17.80 -0.13 6.64
CA GLU A 227 -18.13 -0.10 8.06
C GLU A 227 -17.28 -1.08 8.88
N GLU A 228 -16.79 -2.18 8.30
CA GLU A 228 -16.01 -3.20 9.02
C GLU A 228 -14.69 -2.65 9.57
N PHE A 229 -14.20 -1.53 9.03
CA PHE A 229 -12.95 -0.90 9.43
C PHE A 229 -13.12 0.15 10.53
N LEU A 230 -14.36 0.48 10.93
CA LEU A 230 -14.64 1.46 11.99
C LEU A 230 -13.95 1.14 13.32
N PRO A 231 -13.79 -0.12 13.77
CA PRO A 231 -13.06 -0.42 15.00
C PRO A 231 -11.58 0.00 14.98
N ILE A 232 -10.90 -0.01 13.83
CA ILE A 232 -9.51 0.49 13.73
C ILE A 232 -9.47 2.00 13.96
N LEU A 233 -10.45 2.68 13.37
CA LEU A 233 -10.57 4.12 13.38
C LEU A 233 -11.16 4.65 14.69
N ASN A 234 -11.79 3.74 15.44
CA ASN A 234 -12.44 3.97 16.72
C ASN A 234 -13.43 5.15 16.69
N ASN A 235 -14.14 5.34 15.57
CA ASN A 235 -14.94 6.55 15.33
C ASN A 235 -16.14 6.27 14.41
N PHE A 236 -17.36 6.41 14.92
CA PHE A 236 -18.59 6.23 14.11
C PHE A 236 -18.80 7.32 13.06
N GLN A 237 -18.36 8.55 13.32
CA GLN A 237 -18.56 9.71 12.42
C GLN A 237 -17.60 9.70 11.24
N TYR A 238 -16.74 8.69 11.16
CA TYR A 238 -15.70 8.61 10.14
C TYR A 238 -16.24 8.56 8.72
N LEU A 239 -17.40 7.92 8.53
CA LEU A 239 -18.06 7.78 7.23
C LEU A 239 -18.79 9.05 6.80
N GLU A 240 -19.08 9.95 7.74
CA GLU A 240 -19.75 11.22 7.47
C GLU A 240 -18.78 12.25 6.88
N ASP A 241 -17.49 12.16 7.23
CA ASP A 241 -16.43 13.00 6.69
C ASP A 241 -15.84 12.35 5.43
N LYS A 242 -16.07 13.00 4.28
CA LYS A 242 -15.63 12.52 2.96
C LYS A 242 -14.12 12.27 2.87
N GLU A 243 -13.29 13.09 3.51
CA GLU A 243 -11.83 12.95 3.43
C GLU A 243 -11.33 11.88 4.39
N ARG A 244 -11.95 11.76 5.57
CA ARG A 244 -11.65 10.69 6.52
C ARG A 244 -12.04 9.34 5.92
N ALA A 245 -13.28 9.17 5.45
CA ALA A 245 -13.78 7.92 4.89
C ALA A 245 -12.83 7.26 3.87
N LYS A 246 -12.08 8.05 3.09
CA LYS A 246 -11.10 7.55 2.12
C LYS A 246 -10.06 6.60 2.72
N TRP A 247 -9.62 6.80 3.95
CA TRP A 247 -8.59 5.95 4.59
C TRP A 247 -8.98 4.47 4.69
N ILE A 248 -10.26 4.16 4.63
CA ILE A 248 -10.77 2.77 4.56
C ILE A 248 -10.10 1.99 3.42
N ARG A 249 -9.72 2.66 2.32
CA ARG A 249 -8.98 2.04 1.21
C ARG A 249 -7.67 1.41 1.65
N VAL A 250 -6.95 2.04 2.56
CA VAL A 250 -5.64 1.58 3.05
C VAL A 250 -5.81 0.30 3.85
N TYR A 251 -6.81 0.27 4.75
CA TYR A 251 -7.10 -0.89 5.58
C TYR A 251 -7.73 -2.04 4.78
N CYS A 252 -8.60 -1.72 3.82
CA CYS A 252 -9.18 -2.70 2.90
C CYS A 252 -8.08 -3.36 2.04
N MET A 253 -7.14 -2.57 1.53
CA MET A 253 -5.97 -3.06 0.81
C MET A 253 -5.11 -4.00 1.67
N LYS A 254 -4.82 -3.61 2.91
CA LYS A 254 -4.08 -4.45 3.87
C LYS A 254 -4.81 -5.77 4.14
N ALA A 255 -6.13 -5.73 4.32
CA ALA A 255 -6.96 -6.93 4.51
C ALA A 255 -6.95 -7.85 3.27
N ALA A 256 -6.96 -7.28 2.06
CA ALA A 256 -6.85 -8.05 0.82
C ALA A 256 -5.48 -8.75 0.70
N MET A 257 -4.39 -8.06 1.04
CA MET A 257 -3.03 -8.63 1.04
C MET A 257 -2.88 -9.76 2.05
N PHE A 258 -3.62 -9.70 3.17
CA PHE A 258 -3.71 -10.78 4.14
C PHE A 258 -4.52 -11.97 3.60
N ALA A 259 -5.69 -11.72 3.00
CA ALA A 259 -6.57 -12.76 2.47
C ALA A 259 -5.98 -13.50 1.26
N PHE A 260 -5.10 -12.85 0.50
CA PHE A 260 -4.43 -13.40 -0.68
C PHE A 260 -2.90 -13.29 -0.58
N PRO A 261 -2.25 -14.00 0.36
CA PRO A 261 -0.86 -13.74 0.75
C PRO A 261 0.18 -13.98 -0.36
N LYS A 262 -0.18 -14.71 -1.43
CA LYS A 262 0.72 -15.06 -2.55
C LYS A 262 0.34 -14.43 -3.89
N THR A 263 -0.74 -13.65 -3.96
CA THR A 263 -1.08 -12.85 -5.15
C THR A 263 0.03 -11.83 -5.40
N LYS A 264 0.40 -11.56 -6.66
CA LYS A 264 1.54 -10.67 -6.99
C LYS A 264 1.16 -9.19 -6.92
N TRP A 265 0.00 -8.84 -7.44
CA TRP A 265 -0.47 -7.46 -7.54
C TRP A 265 -1.88 -7.31 -6.98
N PHE A 266 -2.15 -6.16 -6.40
CA PHE A 266 -3.47 -5.78 -5.96
C PHE A 266 -3.81 -4.46 -6.62
N TRP A 267 -5.02 -4.38 -7.17
CA TRP A 267 -5.55 -3.17 -7.76
C TRP A 267 -6.70 -2.69 -6.89
N TYR A 268 -6.49 -1.61 -6.15
CA TYR A 268 -7.58 -0.94 -5.47
C TYR A 268 -8.35 -0.10 -6.48
N LEU A 269 -9.67 -0.27 -6.51
CA LEU A 269 -10.59 0.55 -7.28
C LEU A 269 -11.78 0.91 -6.39
N ASP A 270 -11.94 2.21 -6.14
CA ASP A 270 -13.00 2.76 -5.30
C ASP A 270 -14.41 2.38 -5.81
N GLU A 271 -15.39 2.40 -4.93
CA GLU A 271 -16.81 2.15 -5.27
C GLU A 271 -17.36 3.24 -6.22
N ASN A 272 -16.75 4.42 -6.24
CA ASN A 272 -17.04 5.53 -7.16
C ASN A 272 -16.32 5.38 -8.52
N GLY A 273 -16.17 4.16 -9.00
CA GLY A 273 -15.53 3.84 -10.27
C GLY A 273 -16.16 2.65 -10.97
N LEU A 274 -16.11 2.61 -12.30
CA LEU A 274 -16.62 1.50 -13.09
C LEU A 274 -15.59 1.08 -14.15
N ILE A 275 -15.34 -0.22 -14.25
CA ILE A 275 -14.52 -0.79 -15.32
C ILE A 275 -15.38 -0.78 -16.58
N MET A 276 -14.96 0.01 -17.56
CA MET A 276 -15.71 0.27 -18.78
C MET A 276 -15.24 -0.60 -19.95
N ASN A 277 -13.94 -0.84 -20.05
CA ASN A 277 -13.37 -1.75 -21.05
C ASN A 277 -12.96 -3.07 -20.41
N MET A 278 -13.83 -4.08 -20.54
CA MET A 278 -13.66 -5.38 -19.89
C MET A 278 -12.58 -6.25 -20.54
N ASN A 279 -12.16 -5.91 -21.76
CA ASN A 279 -11.24 -6.72 -22.56
C ASN A 279 -9.77 -6.40 -22.27
N ILE A 280 -9.49 -5.27 -21.60
CA ILE A 280 -8.13 -4.88 -21.24
C ILE A 280 -7.61 -5.83 -20.16
N ASN A 281 -6.47 -6.46 -20.42
CA ASN A 281 -5.73 -7.21 -19.41
C ASN A 281 -4.72 -6.28 -18.73
N ILE A 282 -4.90 -5.94 -17.45
CA ILE A 282 -4.02 -5.01 -16.71
C ILE A 282 -2.55 -5.44 -16.76
N HIS A 283 -2.28 -6.74 -16.68
CA HIS A 283 -0.90 -7.22 -16.67
C HIS A 283 -0.17 -6.81 -17.95
N ASP A 284 -0.81 -7.01 -19.09
CA ASP A 284 -0.26 -6.67 -20.40
C ASP A 284 -0.39 -5.18 -20.74
N TYR A 285 -1.40 -4.52 -20.18
CA TYR A 285 -1.67 -3.10 -20.38
C TYR A 285 -0.73 -2.17 -19.60
N MET A 286 -0.20 -2.60 -18.45
CA MET A 286 0.71 -1.74 -17.67
C MET A 286 1.70 -2.43 -16.72
N LEU A 287 1.53 -3.69 -16.33
CA LEU A 287 2.41 -4.27 -15.30
C LEU A 287 3.71 -4.87 -15.87
N LYS A 288 3.75 -5.17 -17.16
CA LYS A 288 4.98 -5.56 -17.86
C LYS A 288 5.99 -4.40 -17.79
N PRO A 289 7.26 -4.64 -17.39
CA PRO A 289 8.25 -3.58 -17.23
C PRO A 289 8.45 -2.71 -18.48
N GLU A 290 8.44 -3.31 -19.67
CA GLU A 290 8.58 -2.60 -20.95
C GLU A 290 7.44 -1.60 -21.19
N ILE A 291 6.20 -2.05 -20.93
CA ILE A 291 5.00 -1.23 -21.08
C ILE A 291 4.97 -0.14 -20.01
N LEU A 292 5.16 -0.52 -18.74
CA LEU A 292 5.21 0.44 -17.63
C LEU A 292 6.26 1.53 -17.90
N ASN A 293 7.45 1.14 -18.35
CA ASN A 293 8.53 2.08 -18.67
C ASN A 293 8.12 3.15 -19.69
N SER A 294 7.23 2.83 -20.63
CA SER A 294 6.74 3.76 -21.66
C SER A 294 5.66 4.74 -21.16
N ILE A 295 4.89 4.35 -20.14
CA ILE A 295 3.75 5.15 -19.62
C ILE A 295 4.08 5.90 -18.32
N MET A 296 5.13 5.52 -17.60
CA MET A 296 5.55 6.18 -16.37
C MET A 296 5.92 7.66 -16.60
N LEU A 297 5.29 8.55 -15.86
CA LEU A 297 5.59 9.98 -15.85
C LEU A 297 6.80 10.26 -14.94
N ARG A 298 7.86 10.81 -15.55
CA ARG A 298 9.14 11.08 -14.92
C ARG A 298 9.38 12.57 -14.78
N ASP A 299 10.15 12.96 -13.78
CA ASP A 299 10.37 14.38 -13.44
C ASP A 299 9.05 15.14 -13.19
N LEU A 300 8.04 14.42 -12.71
CA LEU A 300 6.71 14.96 -12.42
C LEU A 300 6.66 15.41 -10.96
N PRO A 301 6.28 16.66 -10.65
CA PRO A 301 6.16 17.15 -9.29
C PRO A 301 5.08 16.41 -8.53
N LEU A 302 5.39 15.98 -7.30
CA LEU A 302 4.43 15.24 -6.46
C LEU A 302 3.26 16.13 -6.02
N ILE A 303 3.53 17.42 -5.81
CA ILE A 303 2.53 18.47 -5.56
C ILE A 303 2.44 19.33 -6.83
N PRO A 304 1.40 19.19 -7.64
CA PRO A 304 1.23 20.02 -8.83
C PRO A 304 0.95 21.50 -8.51
N PRO A 305 1.25 22.44 -9.43
CA PRO A 305 2.07 22.24 -10.63
C PRO A 305 3.58 22.36 -10.38
N ASP A 306 4.00 23.03 -9.29
CA ASP A 306 5.37 23.52 -9.12
C ASP A 306 6.12 22.91 -7.90
N GLY A 307 5.71 21.72 -7.45
CA GLY A 307 6.36 21.04 -6.33
C GLY A 307 7.85 20.76 -6.58
N ILE A 308 8.68 21.00 -5.56
CA ILE A 308 10.15 20.81 -5.63
C ILE A 308 10.51 19.33 -5.75
N ILE A 309 9.81 18.47 -5.01
CA ILE A 309 10.06 17.03 -5.03
C ILE A 309 9.30 16.38 -6.18
N LYS A 310 10.02 15.62 -7.00
CA LYS A 310 9.53 15.04 -8.26
C LYS A 310 9.79 13.54 -8.33
N THR A 311 9.06 12.85 -9.21
CA THR A 311 9.36 11.46 -9.58
C THR A 311 10.75 11.37 -10.23
N TYR A 312 11.46 10.27 -10.00
CA TYR A 312 12.85 10.13 -10.47
C TYR A 312 12.93 9.95 -12.00
N LYS A 313 13.83 10.72 -12.62
CA LYS A 313 14.17 10.63 -14.07
C LYS A 313 14.60 9.22 -14.48
N ASN A 314 15.42 8.58 -13.66
CA ASN A 314 16.01 7.27 -13.98
C ASN A 314 15.28 6.12 -13.25
N ALA A 315 14.00 6.30 -12.90
CA ALA A 315 13.19 5.24 -12.30
C ALA A 315 13.09 4.04 -13.26
N ARG A 316 13.47 2.86 -12.77
CA ARG A 316 13.40 1.60 -13.52
C ARG A 316 12.07 0.91 -13.23
N ALA A 317 11.34 0.54 -14.29
CA ALA A 317 10.01 -0.05 -14.18
C ALA A 317 9.98 -1.37 -13.37
N ASP A 318 11.02 -2.21 -13.48
CA ASP A 318 11.17 -3.46 -12.72
C ASP A 318 11.26 -3.24 -11.20
N SER A 319 11.68 -2.05 -10.78
CA SER A 319 11.85 -1.67 -9.38
C SER A 319 10.58 -1.07 -8.75
N ILE A 320 9.56 -0.75 -9.56
CA ILE A 320 8.31 -0.18 -9.10
C ILE A 320 7.47 -1.22 -8.34
N ARG A 321 6.87 -0.76 -7.25
CA ARG A 321 5.99 -1.52 -6.35
C ARG A 321 4.64 -0.84 -6.18
N PHE A 322 4.55 0.44 -6.52
CA PHE A 322 3.36 1.24 -6.32
C PHE A 322 3.10 2.12 -7.53
N ILE A 323 1.90 2.01 -8.11
CA ILE A 323 1.49 2.72 -9.32
C ILE A 323 0.27 3.56 -8.98
N LEU A 324 0.41 4.87 -9.19
CA LEU A 324 -0.55 5.89 -8.82
C LEU A 324 -0.97 6.70 -10.04
N THR A 325 -2.03 7.47 -9.88
CA THR A 325 -2.40 8.53 -10.81
C THR A 325 -2.29 9.89 -10.11
N GLN A 326 -2.35 10.96 -10.89
CA GLN A 326 -2.29 12.32 -10.36
C GLN A 326 -3.30 13.19 -11.13
N SER A 327 -4.05 14.01 -10.38
CA SER A 327 -4.85 15.09 -10.94
C SER A 327 -4.00 16.37 -11.06
N ASN A 328 -4.63 17.48 -11.46
CA ASN A 328 -3.96 18.79 -11.44
C ASN A 328 -3.78 19.37 -10.03
N GLN A 329 -4.28 18.69 -8.98
CA GLN A 329 -4.22 19.18 -7.60
C GLN A 329 -3.40 18.27 -6.69
N LYS A 330 -3.45 16.95 -6.90
CA LYS A 330 -2.87 15.98 -5.98
C LYS A 330 -2.63 14.62 -6.62
N ILE A 331 -1.89 13.78 -5.91
CA ILE A 331 -1.86 12.34 -6.16
C ILE A 331 -3.24 11.76 -5.83
N GLU A 332 -3.80 10.97 -6.74
CA GLU A 332 -5.11 10.35 -6.57
C GLU A 332 -4.95 8.89 -6.16
N THR A 333 -5.67 8.48 -5.11
CA THR A 333 -5.66 7.09 -4.62
C THR A 333 -7.02 6.39 -4.75
N ASN A 334 -7.88 6.92 -5.63
CA ASN A 334 -9.16 6.30 -5.97
C ASN A 334 -9.00 5.04 -6.85
N SER A 335 -7.89 4.92 -7.57
CA SER A 335 -7.50 3.73 -8.33
C SER A 335 -5.97 3.62 -8.34
N PHE A 336 -5.43 2.55 -7.77
CA PHE A 336 -3.98 2.36 -7.66
C PHE A 336 -3.59 0.89 -7.60
N LEU A 337 -2.35 0.58 -7.98
CA LEU A 337 -1.82 -0.78 -7.95
C LEU A 337 -0.65 -0.89 -7.00
N MET A 338 -0.61 -1.97 -6.22
CA MET A 338 0.48 -2.27 -5.30
C MET A 338 0.96 -3.71 -5.46
N LYS A 339 2.28 -3.90 -5.47
CA LYS A 339 2.91 -5.20 -5.50
C LYS A 339 2.96 -5.81 -4.11
N ASN A 340 2.64 -7.10 -4.01
CA ASN A 340 2.64 -7.84 -2.75
C ASN A 340 4.02 -8.41 -2.42
N ASP A 341 4.96 -7.52 -2.15
CA ASP A 341 6.26 -7.89 -1.58
C ASP A 341 6.49 -7.17 -0.24
N TYR A 342 7.66 -7.36 0.35
CA TYR A 342 7.97 -6.73 1.64
C TYR A 342 7.93 -5.20 1.55
N ILE A 343 8.25 -4.60 0.40
CA ILE A 343 8.21 -3.14 0.21
C ILE A 343 6.75 -2.67 0.14
N GLY A 344 5.91 -3.32 -0.66
CA GLY A 344 4.49 -2.95 -0.74
C GLY A 344 3.77 -3.12 0.60
N LYS A 345 4.05 -4.21 1.33
CA LYS A 345 3.53 -4.44 2.68
C LYS A 345 3.98 -3.36 3.66
N SER A 346 5.28 -3.06 3.70
CA SER A 346 5.78 -1.98 4.54
C SER A 346 5.18 -0.62 4.16
N MET A 347 4.94 -0.37 2.88
CA MET A 347 4.33 0.88 2.43
C MET A 347 2.87 1.00 2.90
N ILE A 348 2.05 -0.05 2.77
CA ILE A 348 0.66 0.02 3.25
C ILE A 348 0.60 0.17 4.78
N ASP A 349 1.54 -0.44 5.50
CA ASP A 349 1.67 -0.32 6.96
C ASP A 349 2.06 1.09 7.39
N ILE A 350 3.05 1.71 6.73
CA ILE A 350 3.45 3.11 6.99
C ILE A 350 2.29 4.05 6.65
N TRP A 351 1.64 3.85 5.51
CA TRP A 351 0.57 4.73 5.07
C TRP A 351 -0.59 4.71 6.06
N GLY A 352 -1.03 3.53 6.50
CA GLY A 352 -2.10 3.36 7.49
C GLY A 352 -1.68 3.56 8.94
N ASP A 353 -0.49 4.09 9.21
CA ASP A 353 -0.02 4.31 10.58
C ASP A 353 -0.87 5.37 11.30
N ASN A 354 -1.05 5.17 12.60
CA ASN A 354 -1.84 6.04 13.46
C ASN A 354 -1.37 7.50 13.46
N LEU A 355 -0.06 7.73 13.32
CA LEU A 355 0.49 9.08 13.25
C LEU A 355 0.02 9.85 12.01
N PHE A 356 -0.16 9.17 10.88
CA PHE A 356 -0.62 9.83 9.65
C PHE A 356 -2.13 10.05 9.66
N PHE A 357 -2.92 9.02 9.98
CA PHE A 357 -4.37 9.18 9.87
C PHE A 357 -4.97 10.07 10.96
N GLN A 358 -4.34 10.16 12.13
CA GLN A 358 -4.79 11.08 13.20
C GLN A 358 -4.34 12.53 12.96
N TYR A 359 -3.48 12.79 11.97
CA TYR A 359 -3.02 14.14 11.68
C TYR A 359 -4.13 14.96 11.00
N PRO A 360 -4.62 16.05 11.62
CA PRO A 360 -5.80 16.76 11.15
C PRO A 360 -5.54 17.63 9.91
N ASN A 361 -4.29 18.00 9.63
CA ASN A 361 -3.98 18.99 8.57
C ASN A 361 -3.62 18.34 7.23
N PHE A 362 -4.14 17.15 6.94
CA PHE A 362 -4.09 16.56 5.61
C PHE A 362 -5.33 16.95 4.82
N PRO A 363 -5.25 17.97 3.92
CA PRO A 363 -6.43 18.51 3.25
C PRO A 363 -7.16 17.49 2.37
N TYR A 364 -6.45 16.45 1.91
CA TYR A 364 -7.02 15.36 1.12
C TYR A 364 -6.87 13.99 1.80
N GLY A 365 -6.87 13.97 3.13
CA GLY A 365 -6.80 12.74 3.95
C GLY A 365 -5.64 11.82 3.54
N PRO A 366 -5.90 10.56 3.13
CA PRO A 366 -4.85 9.61 2.79
C PRO A 366 -4.02 10.03 1.58
N ASP A 367 -4.57 10.82 0.64
CA ASP A 367 -3.86 11.29 -0.55
C ASP A 367 -2.73 12.27 -0.16
N SER A 368 -3.02 13.19 0.78
CA SER A 368 -2.04 14.12 1.31
C SER A 368 -1.02 13.41 2.20
N ALA A 369 -1.45 12.44 3.02
CA ALA A 369 -0.53 11.63 3.82
C ALA A 369 0.45 10.84 2.94
N LEU A 370 -0.04 10.24 1.86
CA LEU A 370 0.80 9.56 0.88
C LEU A 370 1.79 10.51 0.23
N THR A 371 1.32 11.69 -0.20
CA THR A 371 2.19 12.72 -0.78
C THR A 371 3.30 13.11 0.19
N HIS A 372 2.98 13.29 1.47
CA HIS A 372 3.96 13.54 2.52
C HIS A 372 4.97 12.39 2.65
N ILE A 373 4.52 11.13 2.71
CA ILE A 373 5.41 9.96 2.78
C ILE A 373 6.39 9.97 1.59
N LEU A 374 5.90 10.23 0.38
CA LEU A 374 6.73 10.27 -0.83
C LEU A 374 7.74 11.43 -0.83
N GLN A 375 7.41 12.56 -0.21
CA GLN A 375 8.33 13.69 -0.08
C GLN A 375 9.48 13.41 0.91
N TRP A 376 9.19 12.72 2.03
CA TRP A 376 10.14 12.51 3.12
C TRP A 376 10.88 11.18 3.09
N HIS A 377 10.41 10.21 2.30
CA HIS A 377 11.01 8.88 2.18
C HIS A 377 11.48 8.60 0.74
N PRO A 378 12.69 9.04 0.35
CA PRO A 378 13.27 8.83 -0.99
C PRO A 378 13.25 7.38 -1.47
N PHE A 379 13.44 6.43 -0.54
CA PHE A 379 13.36 5.01 -0.88
C PHE A 379 11.97 4.61 -1.37
N ILE A 380 10.90 5.02 -0.69
CA ILE A 380 9.52 4.72 -1.10
C ILE A 380 9.19 5.42 -2.42
N LEU A 381 9.60 6.68 -2.58
CA LEU A 381 9.48 7.40 -3.84
C LEU A 381 10.18 6.65 -4.99
N SER A 382 11.34 6.04 -4.75
CA SER A 382 12.07 5.25 -5.76
C SER A 382 11.34 3.97 -6.20
N LYS A 383 10.34 3.54 -5.43
CA LYS A 383 9.50 2.36 -5.69
C LYS A 383 8.10 2.73 -6.17
N THR A 384 7.83 4.03 -6.32
CA THR A 384 6.52 4.56 -6.69
C THR A 384 6.60 5.23 -8.05
N THR A 385 5.54 5.12 -8.84
CA THR A 385 5.43 5.85 -10.10
C THR A 385 4.02 6.41 -10.30
N ILE A 386 3.96 7.44 -11.12
CA ILE A 386 2.71 8.07 -11.55
C ILE A 386 2.53 7.74 -13.03
N VAL A 387 1.33 7.31 -13.40
CA VAL A 387 0.90 7.09 -14.78
C VAL A 387 -0.20 8.09 -15.15
N PRO A 388 -0.46 8.35 -16.45
CA PRO A 388 -1.55 9.22 -16.86
C PRO A 388 -2.89 8.75 -16.26
N ILE A 389 -3.70 9.69 -15.78
CA ILE A 389 -4.95 9.38 -15.06
C ILE A 389 -5.92 8.52 -15.88
N LYS A 390 -5.99 8.73 -17.21
CA LYS A 390 -6.82 7.93 -18.13
C LYS A 390 -6.48 6.45 -18.16
N THR A 391 -5.29 6.05 -17.71
CA THR A 391 -4.91 4.63 -17.70
C THR A 391 -5.80 3.79 -16.80
N ILE A 392 -6.20 4.28 -15.63
CA ILE A 392 -7.00 3.51 -14.64
C ILE A 392 -8.04 4.32 -13.87
N ALA A 393 -8.21 5.60 -14.17
CA ALA A 393 -9.01 6.53 -13.36
C ALA A 393 -9.59 7.70 -14.19
N ALA A 394 -9.97 7.48 -15.46
CA ALA A 394 -10.49 8.57 -16.29
C ALA A 394 -11.72 9.22 -15.64
N SER A 395 -11.68 10.54 -15.48
CA SER A 395 -12.59 11.28 -14.59
C SER A 395 -13.92 11.61 -15.25
N HIS A 396 -15.00 11.50 -14.50
CA HIS A 396 -16.32 11.98 -14.89
C HIS A 396 -16.29 13.50 -15.08
N LYS A 397 -16.96 13.96 -16.14
CA LYS A 397 -17.09 15.39 -16.42
C LYS A 397 -18.14 16.03 -15.51
N PHE A 398 -17.71 16.54 -14.37
CA PHE A 398 -18.54 17.44 -13.56
C PHE A 398 -18.59 18.84 -14.19
N LYS A 399 -19.67 19.59 -13.93
CA LYS A 399 -19.92 20.90 -14.53
C LYS A 399 -18.84 21.95 -14.18
N ASP A 400 -18.24 21.84 -13.00
CA ASP A 400 -17.34 22.86 -12.44
C ASP A 400 -15.86 22.42 -12.40
N ASN A 401 -15.54 21.29 -13.00
CA ASN A 401 -14.19 20.75 -12.93
C ASN A 401 -13.36 21.35 -14.06
N GLY A 402 -12.54 22.35 -13.74
CA GLY A 402 -11.41 22.83 -14.56
C GLY A 402 -10.31 21.78 -14.78
N LEU A 403 -10.69 20.50 -14.87
CA LEU A 403 -9.82 19.39 -15.18
C LEU A 403 -9.34 19.55 -16.63
N PRO A 404 -8.05 19.32 -16.89
CA PRO A 404 -7.56 19.34 -18.26
C PRO A 404 -8.27 18.22 -19.06
N GLY A 405 -8.60 18.50 -20.33
CA GLY A 405 -9.43 17.61 -21.15
C GLY A 405 -8.87 16.19 -21.29
N ASN A 406 -7.55 16.03 -21.17
CA ASN A 406 -6.86 14.74 -21.19
C ASN A 406 -7.12 13.87 -19.94
N SER A 407 -7.84 14.38 -18.93
CA SER A 407 -8.24 13.62 -17.74
C SER A 407 -9.68 13.13 -17.80
N ILE A 408 -10.51 13.66 -18.70
CA ILE A 408 -11.95 13.39 -18.77
C ILE A 408 -12.21 12.08 -19.51
N TYR A 409 -13.10 11.26 -18.96
CA TYR A 409 -13.54 10.01 -19.57
C TYR A 409 -14.06 10.21 -20.99
N GLU A 410 -13.54 9.41 -21.90
CA GLU A 410 -14.01 9.24 -23.27
C GLU A 410 -14.40 7.78 -23.52
N ASP A 411 -15.31 7.55 -24.47
CA ASP A 411 -15.76 6.19 -24.77
C ASP A 411 -14.57 5.35 -25.27
N GLY A 412 -14.35 4.20 -24.62
CA GLY A 412 -13.19 3.34 -24.86
C GLY A 412 -12.12 3.40 -23.75
N ASP A 413 -12.15 4.43 -22.90
CA ASP A 413 -11.29 4.50 -21.72
C ASP A 413 -11.54 3.31 -20.79
N PHE A 414 -10.48 2.85 -20.11
CA PHE A 414 -10.51 1.62 -19.34
C PHE A 414 -11.47 1.69 -18.13
N VAL A 415 -11.43 2.80 -17.40
CA VAL A 415 -12.18 3.01 -16.16
C VAL A 415 -12.77 4.40 -16.15
N ALA A 416 -14.05 4.51 -15.79
CA ALA A 416 -14.71 5.77 -15.48
C ALA A 416 -14.71 5.98 -13.96
N GLN A 417 -14.32 7.16 -13.49
CA GLN A 417 -14.18 7.49 -12.07
C GLN A 417 -14.97 8.77 -11.73
N TRP A 418 -15.75 8.75 -10.65
CA TRP A 418 -16.55 9.91 -10.18
C TRP A 418 -16.31 10.19 -8.69
N SER A 419 -15.05 10.30 -8.29
CA SER A 419 -14.65 10.54 -6.89
C SER A 419 -15.23 11.82 -6.28
N ASP A 420 -15.58 12.80 -7.11
CA ASP A 420 -16.02 14.12 -6.67
C ASP A 420 -17.53 14.24 -6.48
N CYS A 421 -18.31 13.17 -6.68
CA CYS A 421 -19.76 13.22 -6.41
C CYS A 421 -20.03 13.67 -4.96
N ASN A 422 -21.07 14.49 -4.78
CA ASN A 422 -21.30 15.21 -3.53
C ASN A 422 -22.23 14.48 -2.57
N ASN A 423 -23.17 13.70 -3.11
CA ASN A 423 -24.16 12.98 -2.32
C ASN A 423 -24.51 11.62 -2.95
N PRO A 424 -25.04 10.68 -2.15
CA PRO A 424 -25.48 9.35 -2.61
C PRO A 424 -26.28 9.34 -3.92
N SER A 425 -27.25 10.23 -4.06
CA SER A 425 -28.14 10.30 -5.24
C SER A 425 -27.37 10.68 -6.51
N GLU A 426 -26.50 11.70 -6.43
CA GLU A 426 -25.62 12.08 -7.53
C GLU A 426 -24.68 10.93 -7.92
N CYS A 427 -24.03 10.28 -6.95
CA CYS A 427 -23.12 9.17 -7.19
C CYS A 427 -23.84 8.01 -7.90
N GLU A 428 -25.07 7.67 -7.47
CA GLU A 428 -25.86 6.59 -8.06
C GLU A 428 -26.39 6.95 -9.46
N ASN A 429 -26.76 8.21 -9.70
CA ASN A 429 -27.12 8.69 -11.02
C ASN A 429 -25.95 8.57 -12.01
N ILE A 430 -24.74 8.96 -11.59
CA ILE A 430 -23.53 8.83 -12.42
C ILE A 430 -23.22 7.36 -12.70
N LEU A 431 -23.29 6.49 -11.68
CA LEU A 431 -23.15 5.04 -11.84
C LEU A 431 -24.12 4.52 -12.91
N ASN A 432 -25.39 4.93 -12.86
CA ASN A 432 -26.41 4.49 -13.82
C ASN A 432 -26.10 4.93 -15.25
N ILE A 433 -25.55 6.13 -15.45
CA ILE A 433 -25.12 6.61 -16.77
C ILE A 433 -24.05 5.68 -17.35
N TYR A 434 -22.98 5.42 -16.59
CA TYR A 434 -21.87 4.58 -17.06
C TYR A 434 -22.26 3.12 -17.21
N TYR A 435 -23.06 2.59 -16.30
CA TYR A 435 -23.54 1.22 -16.38
C TYR A 435 -24.44 0.99 -17.61
N ASN A 436 -25.30 1.96 -17.95
CA ASN A 436 -26.09 1.91 -19.17
C ASN A 436 -25.24 2.02 -20.44
N LYS A 437 -24.16 2.81 -20.42
CA LYS A 437 -23.17 2.84 -21.51
C LYS A 437 -22.50 1.46 -21.68
N LEU A 438 -22.02 0.87 -20.59
CA LEU A 438 -21.37 -0.44 -20.58
C LEU A 438 -22.26 -1.53 -21.21
N LYS A 439 -23.56 -1.53 -20.91
CA LYS A 439 -24.53 -2.48 -21.49
C LYS A 439 -24.76 -2.32 -23.00
N LYS A 440 -24.60 -1.10 -23.53
CA LYS A 440 -24.81 -0.79 -24.95
C LYS A 440 -23.61 -1.14 -25.82
N THR A 441 -22.42 -1.22 -25.23
CA THR A 441 -21.22 -1.65 -25.96
C THR A 441 -21.40 -3.11 -26.36
N PRO A 442 -21.37 -3.44 -27.67
CA PRO A 442 -21.53 -4.82 -28.11
C PRO A 442 -20.44 -5.69 -27.49
N LYS A 443 -20.83 -6.86 -26.99
CA LYS A 443 -19.89 -7.89 -26.54
C LYS A 443 -19.15 -8.36 -27.80
N SER A 444 -17.90 -7.91 -27.96
CA SER A 444 -17.01 -8.31 -29.05
C SER A 444 -16.64 -9.78 -28.94
#